data_AF-A0A954HKZ9-F1
#
_entry.id   AF-A0A954HKZ9-F1
#
_cell.length_a   1.000
_cell.length_b   1.000
_cell.length_c   1.000
_cell.angle_alpha   90.00
_cell.angle_beta   90.00
_cell.angle_gamma   90.00
#
_symmetry.space_group_name_H-M   'P 1'
#
loop_
_entity.id
_entity.type
_entity.pdbx_description
1 polymer ?
#
loop_
_entity_poly.entity_id
_entity_poly.type
_entity_poly.pdbx_seq_one_letter_code
_entity_poly.pdbx_strand_id
1 'polypeptide(L)'
;MIPQFALQLIFGMALTWCLAPRKHITSGFFRIQNLVTLGLSVLSLLTLTQLQSFSELSALHLWMLRGTILLLAGTSFVGSVLWTLERRIGGTRCAFLILGVAAVAVVSIVTTHSAANSSERIHQVGTALSAGWLVGGTTSAMLLGHWYLTASGMPLDPLIRMNQWFAVAAAVRSLFAVWSGAVAHWGGLDAVAISWVVLRW
;
A
#
# COMPACT_ATOMS: atom_id res chain seq x y z
N MET A 1 -0.03 2.13 -14.59
CA MET A 1 -0.60 2.87 -13.45
C MET A 1 -1.40 1.98 -12.51
N ILE A 2 -2.32 1.14 -13.01
CA ILE A 2 -3.13 0.22 -12.20
C ILE A 2 -2.30 -0.74 -11.31
N PRO A 3 -1.28 -1.47 -11.81
CA PRO A 3 -0.52 -2.40 -10.97
C PRO A 3 0.27 -1.68 -9.86
N GLN A 4 0.84 -0.51 -10.16
CA GLN A 4 1.52 0.32 -9.15
C GLN A 4 0.54 0.77 -8.06
N PHE A 5 -0.64 1.25 -8.45
CA PHE A 5 -1.69 1.64 -7.50
C PHE A 5 -2.14 0.45 -6.63
N ALA A 6 -2.38 -0.71 -7.24
CA ALA A 6 -2.77 -1.92 -6.51
C ALA A 6 -1.71 -2.35 -5.49
N LEU A 7 -0.42 -2.31 -5.85
CA LEU A 7 0.68 -2.65 -4.95
C LEU A 7 0.86 -1.63 -3.83
N GLN A 8 0.71 -0.32 -4.11
CA GLN A 8 0.72 0.73 -3.10
C GLN A 8 -0.46 0.57 -2.13
N LEU A 9 -1.63 0.19 -2.63
CA LEU A 9 -2.81 -0.08 -1.82
C LEU A 9 -2.60 -1.30 -0.92
N ILE A 10 -2.08 -2.41 -1.46
CA ILE A 10 -1.73 -3.61 -0.69
C ILE A 10 -0.72 -3.25 0.42
N PHE A 11 0.33 -2.51 0.09
CA PHE A 11 1.33 -2.04 1.04
C PHE A 11 0.68 -1.25 2.18
N GLY A 12 -0.14 -0.24 1.85
CA GLY A 12 -0.76 0.62 2.84
C GLY A 12 -1.74 -0.12 3.75
N MET A 13 -2.54 -1.02 3.18
CA MET A 13 -3.45 -1.86 3.96
C MET A 13 -2.65 -2.76 4.91
N ALA A 14 -1.65 -3.50 4.41
CA ALA A 14 -0.82 -4.37 5.23
C ALA A 14 -0.09 -3.61 6.35
N LEU A 15 0.38 -2.40 6.09
CA LEU A 15 1.00 -1.54 7.10
C LEU A 15 0.01 -1.18 8.20
N THR A 16 -1.22 -0.77 7.84
CA THR A 16 -2.24 -0.47 8.85
C THR A 16 -2.66 -1.69 9.66
N TRP A 17 -2.71 -2.88 9.08
CA TRP A 17 -2.98 -4.12 9.84
C TRP A 17 -1.84 -4.46 10.80
N CYS A 18 -0.60 -4.12 10.44
CA CYS A 18 0.57 -4.28 11.29
C CYS A 18 0.54 -3.32 12.49
N LEU A 19 -0.03 -2.12 12.33
CA LEU A 19 -0.21 -1.12 13.39
C LEU A 19 -1.49 -1.30 14.21
N ALA A 20 -2.51 -1.93 13.64
CA ALA A 20 -3.81 -2.12 14.28
C ALA A 20 -3.72 -3.04 15.51
N PRO A 21 -4.54 -2.81 16.55
CA PRO A 21 -4.58 -3.65 17.74
C PRO A 21 -5.31 -4.99 17.45
N ARG A 22 -4.57 -5.94 16.88
CA ARG A 22 -5.06 -7.27 16.42
C ARG A 22 -5.76 -8.11 17.49
N LYS A 23 -5.51 -7.86 18.78
CA LYS A 23 -6.16 -8.61 19.87
C LYS A 23 -7.65 -8.32 19.98
N HIS A 24 -8.07 -7.10 19.65
CA HIS A 24 -9.44 -6.61 19.83
C HIS A 24 -10.28 -6.66 18.55
N ILE A 25 -9.66 -6.94 17.41
CA ILE A 25 -10.34 -7.06 16.11
C ILE A 25 -10.58 -8.55 15.84
N THR A 26 -11.77 -8.90 15.33
CA THR A 26 -12.11 -10.30 15.04
C THR A 26 -11.28 -10.85 13.87
N SER A 27 -11.05 -12.17 13.89
CA SER A 27 -10.31 -12.88 12.82
C SER A 27 -10.96 -12.73 11.44
N GLY A 28 -12.29 -12.61 11.40
CA GLY A 28 -13.07 -12.43 10.18
C GLY A 28 -12.68 -11.19 9.38
N PHE A 29 -12.39 -10.07 10.06
CA PHE A 29 -11.91 -8.85 9.39
C PHE A 29 -10.61 -9.11 8.64
N PHE A 30 -9.59 -9.66 9.32
CA PHE A 30 -8.29 -9.93 8.70
C PHE A 30 -8.37 -10.97 7.59
N ARG A 31 -9.29 -11.95 7.68
CA ARG A 31 -9.56 -12.90 6.60
C ARG A 31 -10.01 -12.18 5.32
N ILE A 32 -11.03 -11.32 5.43
CA ILE A 32 -11.56 -10.59 4.27
C ILE A 32 -10.49 -9.67 3.68
N GLN A 33 -9.75 -8.97 4.54
CA GLN A 33 -8.64 -8.12 4.14
C GLN A 33 -7.56 -8.88 3.34
N ASN A 34 -7.20 -10.10 3.75
CA ASN A 34 -6.30 -10.96 2.98
C ASN A 34 -6.88 -11.39 1.62
N LEU A 35 -8.20 -11.59 1.51
CA LEU A 35 -8.85 -11.87 0.23
C LEU A 35 -8.84 -10.63 -0.69
N VAL A 36 -8.97 -9.43 -0.13
CA VAL A 36 -8.83 -8.17 -0.89
C VAL A 36 -7.41 -8.04 -1.44
N THR A 37 -6.37 -8.29 -0.63
CA THR A 37 -4.98 -8.24 -1.13
C THR A 37 -4.68 -9.33 -2.14
N LEU A 38 -5.29 -10.52 -2.01
CA LEU A 38 -5.23 -11.55 -3.04
C LEU A 38 -5.82 -11.05 -4.37
N GLY A 39 -7.03 -10.48 -4.35
CA GLY A 39 -7.69 -9.93 -5.53
C GLY A 39 -6.88 -8.81 -6.19
N LEU A 40 -6.33 -7.89 -5.39
CA LEU A 40 -5.45 -6.82 -5.88
C LEU A 40 -4.13 -7.36 -6.44
N SER A 41 -3.58 -8.43 -5.87
CA SER A 41 -2.36 -9.08 -6.39
C SER A 41 -2.62 -9.71 -7.75
N VAL A 42 -3.74 -10.41 -7.90
CA VAL A 42 -4.16 -10.98 -9.20
C VAL A 42 -4.41 -9.87 -10.21
N LEU A 43 -5.11 -8.80 -9.85
CA LEU A 43 -5.31 -7.64 -10.71
C LEU A 43 -3.98 -7.01 -11.14
N SER A 44 -3.04 -6.85 -10.21
CA SER A 44 -1.70 -6.34 -10.51
C SER A 44 -0.93 -7.25 -11.46
N LEU A 45 -1.11 -8.57 -11.36
CA LEU A 45 -0.47 -9.53 -12.25
C LEU A 45 -1.06 -9.45 -13.67
N LEU A 46 -2.38 -9.39 -13.78
CA LEU A 46 -3.08 -9.31 -15.07
C LEU A 46 -2.80 -7.99 -15.81
N THR A 47 -2.63 -6.90 -15.07
CA THR A 47 -2.35 -5.56 -15.62
C THR A 47 -0.85 -5.25 -15.70
N LEU A 48 0.02 -6.22 -15.39
CA LEU A 48 1.47 -6.01 -15.36
C LEU A 48 2.05 -5.63 -16.73
N THR A 49 1.46 -6.11 -17.82
CA THR A 49 1.86 -5.76 -19.19
C THR A 49 1.74 -4.26 -19.47
N GLN A 50 0.85 -3.54 -18.77
CA GLN A 50 0.77 -2.09 -18.89
C GLN A 50 2.07 -1.41 -18.46
N LEU A 51 2.79 -1.94 -17.46
CA LEU A 51 4.09 -1.37 -17.06
C LEU A 51 5.18 -1.60 -18.10
N GLN A 52 5.11 -2.71 -18.85
CA GLN A 52 6.06 -3.03 -19.90
C GLN A 52 5.93 -2.08 -21.11
N SER A 53 4.73 -1.55 -21.38
CA SER A 53 4.52 -0.60 -22.47
C SER A 53 5.12 0.78 -22.22
N PHE A 54 5.32 1.18 -20.95
CA PHE A 54 5.80 2.52 -20.58
C PHE A 54 7.25 2.58 -20.10
N SER A 55 7.88 1.43 -19.86
CA SER A 55 9.21 1.37 -19.27
C SER A 55 10.04 0.32 -20.00
N GLU A 56 11.27 0.67 -20.37
CA GLU A 56 12.29 -0.27 -20.88
C GLU A 56 12.81 -1.18 -19.75
N LEU A 57 11.89 -1.86 -19.07
CA LEU A 57 12.20 -2.83 -18.04
C LEU A 57 12.86 -4.03 -18.69
N SER A 58 14.09 -4.32 -18.27
CA SER A 58 14.77 -5.58 -18.61
C SER A 58 13.86 -6.77 -18.31
N ALA A 59 13.87 -7.79 -19.17
CA ALA A 59 13.06 -8.99 -19.02
C ALA A 59 13.23 -9.64 -17.64
N LEU A 60 14.46 -9.62 -17.09
CA LEU A 60 14.77 -10.14 -15.77
C LEU A 60 14.02 -9.40 -14.65
N HIS A 61 13.91 -8.08 -14.72
CA HIS A 61 13.16 -7.28 -13.74
C HIS A 61 11.66 -7.60 -13.78
N LEU A 62 11.10 -7.79 -14.98
CA LEU A 62 9.69 -8.21 -15.11
C LEU A 62 9.45 -9.60 -14.53
N TRP A 63 10.37 -10.55 -14.73
CA TRP A 63 10.29 -11.87 -14.13
C TRP A 63 10.35 -11.82 -12.61
N MET A 64 11.27 -11.02 -12.04
CA MET A 64 11.35 -10.80 -10.59
C MET A 64 10.05 -10.18 -10.05
N LEU A 65 9.54 -9.14 -10.71
CA LEU A 65 8.30 -8.48 -10.30
C LEU A 65 7.11 -9.44 -10.34
N ARG A 66 6.98 -10.25 -11.40
CA ARG A 66 5.97 -11.33 -11.48
C ARG A 66 6.09 -12.29 -10.30
N GLY A 67 7.31 -12.74 -9.98
CA GLY A 67 7.59 -13.60 -8.84
C GLY A 67 7.15 -12.98 -7.52
N THR A 68 7.44 -11.68 -7.30
CA THR A 68 7.02 -10.98 -6.07
C THR A 68 5.50 -10.84 -5.96
N ILE A 69 4.79 -10.59 -7.07
CA ILE A 69 3.33 -10.50 -7.09
C ILE A 69 2.69 -11.87 -6.82
N LEU A 70 3.25 -12.95 -7.38
CA LEU A 70 2.80 -14.31 -7.09
C LEU A 70 3.04 -14.69 -5.63
N LEU A 71 4.16 -14.28 -5.05
CA LEU A 71 4.45 -14.47 -3.63
C LEU A 71 3.44 -13.70 -2.76
N LEU A 72 3.07 -12.47 -3.14
CA LEU A 72 2.01 -11.70 -2.46
C LEU A 72 0.66 -12.41 -2.51
N ALA A 73 0.27 -12.93 -3.67
CA ALA A 73 -0.97 -13.68 -3.83
C ALA A 73 -0.95 -14.95 -2.96
N GLY A 74 0.13 -15.74 -3.02
CA GLY A 74 0.26 -16.96 -2.21
C GLY A 74 0.24 -16.68 -0.70
N THR A 75 0.98 -15.67 -0.24
CA THR A 75 1.01 -15.29 1.18
C THR A 75 -0.34 -14.72 1.65
N SER A 76 -1.05 -13.98 0.80
CA SER A 76 -2.42 -13.50 1.07
C SER A 76 -3.41 -14.66 1.20
N PHE A 77 -3.33 -15.65 0.31
CA PHE A 77 -4.18 -16.84 0.40
C PHE A 77 -3.91 -17.64 1.68
N VAL A 78 -2.64 -17.94 1.98
CA VAL A 78 -2.25 -18.64 3.22
C VAL A 78 -2.66 -17.84 4.45
N GLY A 79 -2.49 -16.52 4.44
CA GLY A 79 -2.94 -15.62 5.49
C GLY A 79 -4.44 -15.75 5.74
N SER A 80 -5.26 -15.72 4.67
CA SER A 80 -6.72 -15.89 4.75
C SER A 80 -7.11 -17.24 5.40
N VAL A 81 -6.45 -18.33 5.03
CA VAL A 81 -6.67 -19.65 5.63
C VAL A 81 -6.28 -19.67 7.11
N LEU A 82 -5.12 -19.12 7.48
CA LEU A 82 -4.66 -19.08 8.87
C LEU A 82 -5.58 -18.24 9.77
N TRP A 83 -6.14 -17.15 9.26
CA TRP A 83 -7.15 -16.37 9.98
C TRP A 83 -8.48 -17.12 10.10
N THR A 84 -8.86 -17.92 9.11
CA THR A 84 -10.05 -18.79 9.17
C THR A 84 -9.92 -19.88 10.22
N LEU A 85 -8.72 -20.47 10.35
CA LEU A 85 -8.40 -21.45 11.39
C LEU A 85 -8.13 -20.83 12.76
N GLU A 86 -8.37 -19.53 12.93
CA GLU A 86 -8.07 -18.74 14.13
C GLU A 86 -6.62 -18.82 14.63
N ARG A 87 -5.67 -19.21 13.77
CA ARG A 87 -4.23 -19.23 14.08
C ARG A 87 -3.65 -17.83 13.99
N ARG A 88 -4.02 -16.96 14.94
CA ARG A 88 -3.72 -15.51 14.95
C ARG A 88 -2.23 -15.18 14.81
N ILE A 89 -1.35 -15.99 15.40
CA ILE A 89 0.11 -15.79 15.31
C ILE A 89 0.58 -16.01 13.86
N GLY A 90 0.10 -17.07 13.21
CA GLY A 90 0.41 -17.37 11.81
C GLY A 90 -0.12 -16.28 10.87
N GLY A 91 -1.39 -15.90 11.04
CA GLY A 91 -2.00 -14.81 10.27
C GLY A 91 -1.28 -13.47 10.44
N THR A 92 -0.77 -13.19 11.65
CA THR A 92 0.04 -11.98 11.91
C THR A 92 1.37 -12.03 11.18
N ARG A 93 2.07 -13.18 11.18
CA ARG A 93 3.31 -13.35 10.42
C ARG A 93 3.09 -13.15 8.92
N CYS A 94 1.99 -13.69 8.38
CA CYS A 94 1.60 -13.45 6.99
C CYS A 94 1.37 -11.95 6.70
N ALA A 95 0.72 -11.20 7.59
CA ALA A 95 0.54 -9.76 7.40
C ALA A 95 1.87 -9.00 7.30
N PHE A 96 2.85 -9.33 8.15
CA PHE A 96 4.20 -8.75 8.05
C PHE A 96 4.95 -9.16 6.78
N LEU A 97 4.78 -10.41 6.33
CA LEU A 97 5.35 -10.86 5.05
C LEU A 97 4.74 -10.10 3.87
N ILE A 98 3.41 -9.94 3.85
CA ILE A 98 2.71 -9.16 2.81
C ILE A 98 3.23 -7.72 2.81
N LEU A 99 3.37 -7.09 3.99
CA LEU A 99 3.93 -5.74 4.11
C LEU A 99 5.34 -5.66 3.50
N GLY A 100 6.24 -6.58 3.86
CA GLY A 100 7.61 -6.60 3.37
C GLY A 100 7.69 -6.82 1.85
N VAL A 101 6.96 -7.79 1.32
CA VAL A 101 6.98 -8.10 -0.12
C VAL A 101 6.33 -6.97 -0.92
N ALA A 102 5.24 -6.37 -0.44
CA ALA A 102 4.59 -5.23 -1.09
C ALA A 102 5.49 -3.99 -1.09
N ALA A 103 6.19 -3.72 0.02
CA ALA A 103 7.19 -2.65 0.08
C ALA A 103 8.30 -2.85 -0.97
N VAL A 104 8.86 -4.06 -1.05
CA VAL A 104 9.87 -4.40 -2.08
C VAL A 104 9.32 -4.19 -3.48
N ALA A 105 8.10 -4.65 -3.78
CA ALA A 105 7.48 -4.48 -5.09
C ALA A 105 7.29 -2.99 -5.45
N VAL A 106 6.79 -2.18 -4.51
CA VAL A 106 6.60 -0.72 -4.73
C VAL A 106 7.95 -0.03 -4.94
N VAL A 107 8.94 -0.31 -4.10
CA VAL A 107 10.30 0.27 -4.22
C VAL A 107 10.93 -0.13 -5.56
N SER A 108 10.77 -1.39 -5.98
CA SER A 108 11.31 -1.87 -7.26
C SER A 108 10.73 -1.11 -8.44
N ILE A 109 9.41 -0.86 -8.46
CA ILE A 109 8.75 -0.09 -9.54
C ILE A 109 9.19 1.38 -9.52
N VAL A 110 9.28 2.00 -8.36
CA VAL A 110 9.63 3.43 -8.26
C VAL A 110 11.10 3.66 -8.65
N THR A 111 12.00 2.79 -8.21
CA THR A 111 13.44 2.95 -8.45
C THR A 111 13.86 2.69 -9.89
N THR A 112 13.06 1.98 -10.69
CA THR A 112 13.30 1.79 -12.13
C THR A 112 13.01 3.04 -12.96
N HIS A 113 12.18 3.96 -12.47
CA HIS A 113 11.89 5.23 -13.16
C HIS A 113 12.89 6.34 -12.84
N SER A 114 13.76 6.16 -11.85
CA SER A 114 14.64 7.22 -11.33
C SER A 114 16.08 7.06 -11.82
N ALA A 115 16.47 7.84 -12.82
CA ALA A 115 17.83 7.88 -13.37
C ALA A 115 18.79 8.82 -12.59
N ALA A 116 18.34 9.44 -11.49
CA ALA A 116 19.05 10.52 -10.82
C ALA A 116 19.34 10.27 -9.32
N ASN A 117 20.19 11.13 -8.77
CA ASN A 117 20.78 11.24 -7.43
C ASN A 117 20.06 10.50 -6.27
N SER A 118 20.81 9.98 -5.31
CA SER A 118 20.30 9.25 -4.13
C SER A 118 19.19 9.99 -3.36
N SER A 119 19.25 11.33 -3.28
CA SER A 119 18.22 12.15 -2.63
C SER A 119 16.86 12.07 -3.35
N GLU A 120 16.87 12.03 -4.68
CA GLU A 120 15.64 11.99 -5.48
C GLU A 120 14.98 10.62 -5.36
N ARG A 121 15.77 9.54 -5.34
CA ARG A 121 15.28 8.18 -5.09
C ARG A 121 14.57 8.05 -3.74
N ILE A 122 15.16 8.60 -2.68
CA ILE A 122 14.56 8.58 -1.33
C ILE A 122 13.24 9.36 -1.35
N HIS A 123 13.21 10.53 -1.99
CA HIS A 123 12.00 11.35 -2.07
C HIS A 123 10.87 10.65 -2.84
N GLN A 124 11.18 10.02 -3.98
CA GLN A 124 10.20 9.30 -4.79
C GLN A 124 9.65 8.07 -4.06
N VAL A 125 10.52 7.27 -3.43
CA VAL A 125 10.11 6.11 -2.62
C VAL A 125 9.24 6.56 -1.45
N GLY A 126 9.66 7.59 -0.71
CA GLY A 126 8.91 8.13 0.41
C GLY A 126 7.53 8.67 0.00
N THR A 127 7.44 9.33 -1.15
CA THR A 127 6.17 9.81 -1.72
C THR A 127 5.26 8.63 -2.09
N ALA A 128 5.80 7.59 -2.74
CA ALA A 128 5.03 6.42 -3.14
C ALA A 128 4.51 5.61 -1.94
N LEU A 129 5.35 5.38 -0.93
CA LEU A 129 4.97 4.66 0.28
C LEU A 129 3.98 5.47 1.14
N SER A 130 4.18 6.78 1.29
CA SER A 130 3.23 7.63 2.04
C SER A 130 1.87 7.74 1.34
N ALA A 131 1.85 7.84 0.00
CA ALA A 131 0.60 7.79 -0.77
C ALA A 131 -0.10 6.43 -0.62
N GLY A 132 0.65 5.33 -0.74
CA GLY A 132 0.13 3.98 -0.51
C GLY A 132 -0.44 3.81 0.89
N TRP A 133 0.28 4.26 1.93
CA TRP A 133 -0.21 4.21 3.32
C TRP A 133 -1.47 5.05 3.51
N LEU A 134 -1.55 6.25 2.92
CA LEU A 134 -2.75 7.07 3.01
C LEU A 134 -3.97 6.33 2.44
N VAL A 135 -3.89 5.82 1.21
CA VAL A 135 -5.02 5.16 0.53
C VAL A 135 -5.32 3.78 1.16
N GLY A 136 -4.30 3.01 1.54
CA GLY A 136 -4.48 1.73 2.21
C GLY A 136 -5.01 1.87 3.65
N GLY A 137 -4.63 2.95 4.33
CA GLY A 137 -5.10 3.29 5.66
C GLY A 137 -6.53 3.78 5.67
N THR A 138 -6.93 4.64 4.73
CA THR A 138 -8.34 5.04 4.57
C THR A 138 -9.22 3.84 4.29
N THR A 139 -8.84 3.00 3.32
CA THR A 139 -9.62 1.81 2.96
C THR A 139 -9.73 0.83 4.11
N SER A 140 -8.63 0.56 4.84
CA SER A 140 -8.66 -0.32 6.02
C SER A 140 -9.50 0.26 7.17
N ALA A 141 -9.40 1.57 7.43
CA ALA A 141 -10.18 2.24 8.46
C ALA A 141 -11.67 2.28 8.12
N MET A 142 -12.03 2.56 6.87
CA MET A 142 -13.41 2.57 6.39
C MET A 142 -14.02 1.17 6.47
N LEU A 143 -13.31 0.14 6.01
CA LEU A 143 -13.76 -1.25 6.09
C LEU A 143 -13.91 -1.71 7.55
N LEU A 144 -13.03 -1.25 8.46
CA LEU A 144 -13.17 -1.53 9.88
C LEU A 144 -14.40 -0.82 10.47
N GLY A 145 -14.67 0.43 10.06
CA GLY A 145 -15.86 1.16 10.45
C GLY A 145 -17.15 0.44 10.03
N HIS A 146 -17.21 -0.07 8.79
CA HIS A 146 -18.34 -0.89 8.35
C HIS A 146 -18.44 -2.21 9.13
N TRP A 147 -17.31 -2.86 9.40
CA TRP A 147 -17.27 -4.08 10.20
C TRP A 147 -17.76 -3.86 11.64
N TYR A 148 -17.44 -2.73 12.25
CA TYR A 148 -17.92 -2.35 13.58
C TYR A 148 -19.46 -2.24 13.63
N LEU A 149 -20.09 -1.75 12.56
CA LEU A 149 -21.55 -1.66 12.47
C LEU A 149 -22.24 -3.02 12.32
N THR A 150 -21.55 -4.01 11.76
CA THR A 150 -22.13 -5.34 11.49
C THR A 150 -21.76 -6.38 12.55
N ALA A 151 -20.64 -6.21 13.25
CA ALA A 151 -20.21 -7.08 14.35
C ALA A 151 -20.58 -6.44 15.71
N SER A 152 -21.79 -6.72 16.20
CA SER A 152 -22.24 -6.26 17.52
C SER A 152 -21.34 -6.83 18.63
N GLY A 153 -20.72 -5.94 19.43
CA GLY A 153 -19.89 -6.32 20.58
C GLY A 153 -18.40 -6.01 20.45
N MET A 154 -17.92 -5.45 19.34
CA MET A 154 -16.55 -4.96 19.23
C MET A 154 -16.37 -3.65 20.04
N PRO A 155 -15.29 -3.47 20.82
CA PRO A 155 -15.03 -2.20 21.51
C PRO A 155 -14.72 -1.08 20.51
N LEU A 156 -14.92 0.18 20.93
CA LEU A 156 -14.65 1.36 20.10
C LEU A 156 -13.14 1.64 19.95
N ASP A 157 -12.31 1.22 20.89
CA ASP A 157 -10.88 1.52 20.95
C ASP A 157 -10.08 1.19 19.66
N PRO A 158 -10.29 0.05 18.98
CA PRO A 158 -9.57 -0.26 17.75
C PRO A 158 -9.90 0.72 16.62
N LEU A 159 -11.14 1.22 16.57
CA LEU A 159 -11.57 2.19 15.57
C LEU A 159 -10.89 3.54 15.80
N ILE A 160 -10.83 4.00 17.05
CA ILE A 160 -10.14 5.25 17.44
C ILE A 160 -8.66 5.16 17.07
N ARG A 161 -7.99 4.06 17.44
CA ARG A 161 -6.56 3.86 17.10
C ARG A 161 -6.32 3.81 15.60
N MET A 162 -7.19 3.16 14.84
CA MET A 162 -7.07 3.12 13.38
C MET A 162 -7.21 4.53 12.77
N ASN A 163 -8.14 5.34 13.30
CA ASN A 163 -8.32 6.72 12.87
C ASN A 163 -7.10 7.60 13.21
N GLN A 164 -6.47 7.39 14.37
CA GLN A 164 -5.21 8.06 14.72
C GLN A 164 -4.10 7.70 13.74
N TRP A 165 -3.93 6.42 13.38
CA TRP A 165 -2.95 6.01 12.37
C TRP A 165 -3.25 6.56 10.98
N PHE A 166 -4.52 6.70 10.61
CA PHE A 166 -4.91 7.40 9.38
C PHE A 166 -4.51 8.89 9.43
N ALA A 167 -4.74 9.58 10.55
CA ALA A 167 -4.29 10.96 10.71
C ALA A 167 -2.76 11.10 10.61
N VAL A 168 -2.01 10.13 11.17
CA VAL A 168 -0.54 10.08 11.01
C VAL A 168 -0.15 9.86 9.55
N ALA A 169 -0.83 8.96 8.83
CA ALA A 169 -0.59 8.73 7.41
C ALA A 169 -0.82 9.99 6.57
N ALA A 170 -1.89 10.75 6.87
CA ALA A 170 -2.17 12.04 6.26
C ALA A 170 -1.06 13.06 6.53
N ALA A 171 -0.63 13.19 7.79
CA ALA A 171 0.46 14.09 8.16
C ALA A 171 1.77 13.73 7.42
N VAL A 172 2.14 12.46 7.37
CA VAL A 172 3.33 12.00 6.64
C VAL A 172 3.21 12.30 5.15
N ARG A 173 2.04 12.07 4.54
CA ARG A 173 1.81 12.39 3.13
C ARG A 173 1.89 13.89 2.85
N SER A 174 1.38 14.73 3.74
CA SER A 174 1.49 16.19 3.65
C SER A 174 2.95 16.65 3.74
N LEU A 175 3.78 16.06 4.61
CA LEU A 175 5.20 16.38 4.70
C LEU A 175 5.95 16.08 3.38
N PHE A 176 5.73 14.90 2.79
CA PHE A 176 6.33 14.58 1.48
C PHE A 176 5.82 15.49 0.37
N ALA A 177 4.56 15.94 0.45
CA ALA A 177 3.99 16.87 -0.51
C ALA A 177 4.65 18.26 -0.42
N VAL A 178 4.82 18.78 0.80
CA VAL A 178 5.53 20.05 1.06
C VAL A 178 6.98 19.97 0.60
N TRP A 179 7.67 18.87 0.91
CA TRP A 179 9.04 18.64 0.41
C TRP A 179 9.07 18.65 -1.13
N SER A 180 8.13 17.97 -1.79
CA SER A 180 8.09 17.94 -3.25
C SER A 180 7.89 19.33 -3.85
N GLY A 181 7.05 20.16 -3.22
CA GLY A 181 6.88 21.57 -3.60
C GLY A 181 8.14 22.40 -3.34
N ALA A 182 8.85 22.20 -2.23
CA ALA A 182 10.06 22.96 -1.90
C ALA A 182 11.24 22.66 -2.84
N VAL A 183 11.34 21.43 -3.34
CA VAL A 183 12.40 21.01 -4.27
C VAL A 183 12.03 21.29 -5.73
N ALA A 184 10.75 21.53 -6.04
CA ALA A 184 10.32 21.86 -7.39
C ALA A 184 11.00 23.15 -7.87
N HIS A 185 11.59 23.12 -9.07
CA HIS A 185 12.10 24.32 -9.72
C HIS A 185 10.95 25.12 -10.32
N TRP A 186 10.38 26.03 -9.51
CA TRP A 186 9.23 26.87 -9.87
C TRP A 186 9.48 27.79 -11.07
N GLY A 187 10.74 28.07 -11.42
CA GLY A 187 11.12 28.99 -12.50
C GLY A 187 10.88 28.50 -13.94
N GLY A 188 10.44 27.24 -14.13
CA GLY A 188 10.21 26.65 -15.46
C GLY A 188 8.93 25.83 -15.58
N LEU A 189 7.94 26.06 -14.71
CA LEU A 189 6.69 25.30 -14.71
C LEU A 189 5.66 25.95 -15.65
N ASP A 190 5.28 25.22 -16.71
CA ASP A 190 4.14 25.59 -17.55
C ASP A 190 2.82 25.58 -16.77
N ALA A 191 1.79 26.28 -17.27
CA ALA A 191 0.46 26.32 -16.65
C ALA A 191 -0.15 24.93 -16.39
N VAL A 192 0.20 23.95 -17.22
CA VAL A 192 -0.17 22.54 -17.05
C VAL A 192 0.57 21.92 -15.85
N ALA A 193 1.86 22.18 -15.69
CA ALA A 193 2.62 21.67 -14.54
C ALA A 193 2.10 22.28 -13.23
N ILE A 194 1.69 23.56 -13.25
CA ILE A 194 1.07 24.22 -12.09
C ILE A 194 -0.29 23.60 -11.76
N SER A 195 -1.15 23.32 -12.76
CA SER A 195 -2.43 22.67 -12.51
C SER A 195 -2.27 21.24 -11.99
N TRP A 196 -1.29 20.48 -12.48
CA TRP A 196 -0.93 19.18 -11.91
C TRP A 196 -0.40 19.27 -10.48
N VAL A 197 0.37 20.30 -10.15
CA VAL A 197 0.80 20.55 -8.76
C VAL A 197 -0.40 20.86 -7.87
N VAL A 198 -1.39 21.62 -8.33
CA VAL A 198 -2.64 21.90 -7.59
C VAL A 198 -3.55 20.67 -7.48
N LEU A 199 -3.52 19.75 -8.45
CA LEU A 199 -4.32 18.52 -8.45
C LEU A 199 -3.62 17.32 -7.77
N ARG A 200 -2.35 17.46 -7.39
CA ARG A 200 -1.57 16.38 -6.74
C ARG A 200 -1.91 16.17 -5.26
N TRP A 201 -2.77 17.02 -4.70
CA TRP A 201 -3.21 17.01 -3.30
C TRP A 201 -4.47 16.18 -3.11
#